data_AF-W1WLC9-F1
#
_entry.id   AF-W1WLC9-F1
#
_cell.length_a   1.000
_cell.length_b   1.000
_cell.length_c   1.000
_cell.angle_alpha   90.00
_cell.angle_beta   90.00
_cell.angle_gamma   90.00
#
_symmetry.space_group_name_H-M   'P 1'
#
loop_
_entity.id
_entity.type
_entity.pdbx_description
1 polymer ?
#
loop_
_entity_poly.entity_id
_entity_poly.type
_entity_poly.pdbx_seq_one_letter_code
_entity_poly.pdbx_strand_id
1 'polypeptide(L)'
;ELEDFLYNVQKLIHNKNLSTDENLTGDVSIDTAAFDDSQCIGDWCAHFNSTWKNHKLVGMDIGTDSLVLMVLSNEEFKRAQELAKELLHRIDVAERL
;
A
#
# COMPACT_ATOMS: atom_id res chain seq x y z
N GLU A 1 -2.92 5.95 -16.24
CA GLU A 1 -2.27 6.22 -14.93
C GLU A 1 -3.12 5.73 -13.76
N LEU A 2 -4.30 6.32 -13.48
CA LEU A 2 -5.18 5.81 -12.41
C LEU A 2 -5.56 4.34 -12.59
N GLU A 3 -6.05 3.96 -13.78
CA GLU A 3 -6.43 2.56 -14.07
C GLU A 3 -5.25 1.59 -13.89
N ASP A 4 -4.06 1.97 -14.37
CA ASP A 4 -2.84 1.17 -14.22
C ASP A 4 -2.42 1.04 -12.76
N PHE A 5 -2.53 2.12 -11.99
CA PHE A 5 -2.23 2.14 -10.56
C PHE A 5 -3.17 1.20 -9.81
N LEU A 6 -4.49 1.33 -9.99
CA LEU A 6 -5.49 0.48 -9.36
C LEU A 6 -5.30 -0.99 -9.74
N TYR A 7 -5.02 -1.27 -11.01
CA TYR A 7 -4.75 -2.63 -11.50
C TYR A 7 -3.52 -3.26 -10.82
N ASN A 8 -2.44 -2.50 -10.62
CA ASN A 8 -1.24 -3.00 -9.96
C ASN A 8 -1.43 -3.15 -8.44
N VAL A 9 -2.14 -2.24 -7.78
CA VAL A 9 -2.50 -2.40 -6.35
C VAL A 9 -3.38 -3.63 -6.15
N GLN A 10 -4.33 -3.90 -7.04
CA GLN A 10 -5.16 -5.10 -7.01
C GLN A 10 -4.32 -6.39 -7.04
N LYS A 11 -3.25 -6.43 -7.86
CA LYS A 11 -2.32 -7.56 -7.89
C LYS A 11 -1.57 -7.75 -6.57
N LEU A 12 -1.15 -6.66 -5.92
CA LEU A 12 -0.47 -6.74 -4.61
C LEU A 12 -1.39 -7.39 -3.55
N ILE A 13 -2.67 -7.01 -3.55
CA ILE A 13 -3.68 -7.58 -2.65
C ILE A 13 -3.91 -9.06 -2.96
N HIS A 14 -3.98 -9.44 -4.24
CA HIS A 14 -4.18 -10.84 -4.62
C HIS A 14 -2.97 -11.71 -4.26
N ASN A 15 -1.74 -11.21 -4.46
CA ASN A 15 -0.52 -11.95 -4.11
C ASN A 15 -0.43 -12.25 -2.61
N LYS A 16 -0.94 -11.33 -1.77
CA LYS A 16 -1.01 -11.54 -0.32
C LYS A 16 -1.91 -12.71 0.09
N ASN A 17 -2.97 -12.99 -0.65
CA ASN A 17 -3.86 -14.15 -0.40
C ASN A 17 -3.18 -15.51 -0.67
N LEU A 18 -2.01 -15.54 -1.32
CA LEU A 18 -1.27 -16.79 -1.54
C LEU A 18 -0.53 -17.28 -0.29
N SER A 19 -0.43 -16.46 0.75
CA SER A 19 0.45 -16.68 1.91
C SER A 19 -0.25 -17.03 3.22
N THR A 20 -1.58 -16.87 3.34
CA THR A 20 -2.29 -17.03 4.62
C THR A 20 -3.75 -17.44 4.41
N ASP A 21 -4.18 -18.49 5.11
CA ASP A 21 -5.58 -18.94 5.27
C ASP A 21 -6.52 -17.89 5.95
N GLU A 22 -6.04 -16.67 6.17
CA GLU A 22 -6.86 -15.56 6.63
C GLU A 22 -7.61 -14.97 5.42
N ASN A 23 -8.94 -15.08 5.45
CA ASN A 23 -9.85 -14.42 4.52
C ASN A 23 -9.61 -12.90 4.50
N LEU A 24 -8.73 -12.41 3.61
CA LEU A 24 -8.52 -10.98 3.33
C LEU A 24 -9.71 -10.34 2.58
N THR A 25 -10.75 -11.12 2.31
CA THR A 25 -11.83 -10.81 1.35
C THR A 25 -12.84 -9.75 1.82
N GLY A 26 -12.73 -9.25 3.06
CA GLY A 26 -13.65 -8.25 3.60
C GLY A 26 -13.09 -6.83 3.79
N ASP A 27 -11.79 -6.68 4.08
CA ASP A 27 -11.24 -5.42 4.63
C ASP A 27 -10.33 -4.67 3.64
N VAL A 28 -10.01 -5.28 2.51
CA VAL A 28 -9.12 -4.73 1.46
C VAL A 28 -9.82 -4.88 0.09
N SER A 29 -10.84 -4.07 -0.14
CA SER A 29 -11.51 -3.93 -1.44
C SER A 29 -11.13 -2.61 -2.10
N ILE A 30 -11.23 -2.57 -3.43
CA ILE A 30 -11.03 -1.36 -4.22
C ILE A 30 -12.40 -0.91 -4.75
N ASP A 31 -12.92 0.19 -4.20
CA ASP A 31 -14.05 0.89 -4.81
C ASP A 31 -13.50 1.87 -5.86
N THR A 32 -13.42 1.42 -7.11
CA THR A 32 -12.84 2.22 -8.20
C THR A 32 -13.61 3.52 -8.46
N ALA A 33 -14.89 3.60 -8.07
CA ALA A 33 -15.71 4.81 -8.24
C ALA A 33 -15.36 5.92 -7.25
N ALA A 34 -14.61 5.61 -6.19
CA ALA A 34 -14.17 6.60 -5.20
C ALA A 34 -12.89 7.35 -5.60
N PHE A 35 -12.28 7.02 -6.75
CA PHE A 35 -11.04 7.61 -7.24
C PHE A 35 -11.29 8.61 -8.36
N ASP A 36 -10.53 9.70 -8.35
CA ASP A 36 -10.55 10.76 -9.35
C ASP A 36 -9.25 10.71 -10.17
N ASP A 37 -9.34 10.71 -11.50
CA ASP A 37 -8.20 10.60 -12.41
C ASP A 37 -7.34 11.87 -12.47
N SER A 38 -7.86 13.00 -11.96
CA SER A 38 -7.13 14.26 -11.83
C SER A 38 -6.25 14.36 -10.57
N GLN A 39 -6.44 13.45 -9.61
CA GLN A 39 -5.66 13.37 -8.38
C GLN A 39 -4.28 12.73 -8.63
N CYS A 40 -3.36 12.88 -7.67
CA CYS A 40 -2.04 12.27 -7.77
C CYS A 40 -1.98 10.90 -7.06
N ILE A 41 -0.90 10.14 -7.31
CA ILE A 41 -0.65 8.85 -6.65
C ILE A 41 -0.73 8.97 -5.12
N GLY A 42 -0.25 10.08 -4.55
CA GLY A 42 -0.31 10.33 -3.11
C GLY A 42 -1.75 10.39 -2.58
N ASP A 43 -2.65 11.06 -3.28
CA ASP A 43 -4.07 11.16 -2.92
C ASP A 43 -4.75 9.79 -2.98
N TRP A 44 -4.47 9.01 -4.03
CA TRP A 44 -4.99 7.65 -4.17
C TRP A 44 -4.48 6.72 -3.06
N CYS A 45 -3.20 6.85 -2.69
CA CYS A 45 -2.63 6.12 -1.56
C CYS A 45 -3.31 6.49 -0.23
N ALA A 46 -3.55 7.78 -0.01
CA ALA A 46 -4.24 8.27 1.18
C ALA A 46 -5.67 7.73 1.27
N HIS A 47 -6.37 7.63 0.13
CA HIS A 47 -7.70 7.03 0.08
C HIS A 47 -7.69 5.57 0.56
N PHE A 48 -6.78 4.74 0.04
CA PHE A 48 -6.62 3.36 0.52
C PHE A 48 -6.31 3.30 2.02
N ASN A 49 -5.35 4.08 2.49
CA ASN A 49 -4.95 4.08 3.90
C ASN A 49 -5.99 4.65 4.87
N SER A 50 -6.99 5.40 4.35
CA SER A 50 -8.14 5.88 5.13
C SER A 50 -9.27 4.84 5.23
N THR A 51 -9.36 3.91 4.28
CA THR A 51 -10.45 2.93 4.18
C THR A 51 -10.08 1.58 4.79
N TRP A 52 -8.83 1.14 4.67
CA TRP A 52 -8.36 -0.13 5.22
C TRP A 52 -8.14 -0.05 6.73
N LYS A 53 -8.72 -0.99 7.49
CA LYS A 53 -8.61 -1.00 8.96
C LYS A 53 -7.37 -1.74 9.43
N ASN A 54 -7.14 -2.93 8.90
CA ASN A 54 -6.08 -3.82 9.37
C ASN A 54 -4.81 -3.80 8.49
N HIS A 55 -4.87 -3.11 7.35
CA HIS A 55 -3.81 -3.08 6.35
C HIS A 55 -3.43 -1.66 5.97
N LYS A 56 -2.23 -1.52 5.40
CA LYS A 56 -1.69 -0.27 4.88
C LYS A 56 -1.07 -0.49 3.50
N LEU A 57 -1.28 0.49 2.62
CA LEU A 57 -0.49 0.68 1.44
C LEU A 57 0.77 1.45 1.83
N VAL A 58 1.90 0.78 1.74
CA VAL A 58 3.20 1.22 2.25
C VAL A 58 4.12 1.47 1.06
N GLY A 59 4.88 2.56 1.12
CA GLY A 59 5.97 2.80 0.17
C GLY A 59 7.33 2.52 0.81
N MET A 60 8.27 2.10 0.00
CA MET A 60 9.70 2.09 0.34
C MET A 60 10.42 3.02 -0.63
N ASP A 61 11.15 3.97 -0.08
CA ASP A 61 12.05 4.86 -0.83
C ASP A 61 13.25 4.05 -1.32
N ILE A 62 13.54 4.15 -2.62
CA ILE A 62 14.67 3.49 -3.28
C ILE A 62 15.76 4.48 -3.71
N GLY A 63 15.75 5.71 -3.18
CA GLY A 63 16.78 6.72 -3.43
C GLY A 63 16.63 7.45 -4.77
N THR A 64 15.43 7.40 -5.36
CA THR A 64 15.06 8.09 -6.61
C THR A 64 13.69 8.72 -6.44
N ASP A 65 13.18 9.43 -7.45
CA ASP A 65 11.80 9.95 -7.48
C ASP A 65 10.75 8.83 -7.67
N SER A 66 11.02 7.64 -7.15
CA SER A 66 10.20 6.44 -7.29
C SER A 66 10.19 5.65 -6.00
N LEU A 67 9.09 4.94 -5.76
CA LEU A 67 8.86 4.16 -4.56
C LEU A 67 8.35 2.76 -4.93
N VAL A 68 8.66 1.78 -4.08
CA VAL A 68 8.12 0.43 -4.19
C VAL A 68 6.89 0.32 -3.27
N LEU A 69 5.74 -0.03 -3.85
CA LEU A 69 4.49 -0.20 -3.11
C LEU A 69 4.34 -1.63 -2.59
N MET A 70 3.85 -1.73 -1.36
CA MET A 70 3.56 -2.99 -0.66
C MET A 70 2.25 -2.87 0.11
N VAL A 71 1.51 -3.96 0.24
CA VAL A 71 0.36 -4.05 1.15
C VAL A 71 0.80 -4.82 2.38
N LEU A 72 0.81 -4.19 3.55
CA LEU A 72 1.24 -4.81 4.81
C LEU A 72 0.10 -4.74 5.83
N SER A 73 0.00 -5.73 6.71
CA SER A 73 -0.83 -5.61 7.91
C SER A 73 -0.25 -4.53 8.82
N ASN A 74 -1.04 -4.01 9.76
CA ASN A 74 -0.57 -3.02 10.73
C ASN A 74 0.63 -3.54 11.56
N GLU A 75 0.70 -4.84 11.85
CA GLU A 75 1.81 -5.44 12.58
C GLU A 75 3.05 -5.61 11.71
N GLU A 76 2.88 -6.11 10.49
CA GLU A 76 3.99 -6.24 9.53
C GLU A 76 4.58 -4.86 9.18
N PHE A 77 3.74 -3.84 9.04
CA PHE A 77 4.21 -2.47 8.77
C PHE A 77 5.10 -1.96 9.91
N LYS A 78 4.68 -2.10 11.17
CA LYS A 78 5.51 -1.71 12.33
C LYS A 78 6.85 -2.43 12.32
N ARG A 79 6.83 -3.74 12.10
CA ARG A 79 8.04 -4.57 12.05
C ARG A 79 8.95 -4.18 10.88
N ALA A 80 8.39 -3.95 9.69
CA ALA A 80 9.13 -3.52 8.52
C ALA A 80 9.76 -2.14 8.74
N GLN A 81 9.05 -1.22 9.39
CA GLN A 81 9.56 0.12 9.71
C GLN A 81 10.72 0.08 10.72
N GLU A 82 10.68 -0.83 11.70
CA GLU A 82 11.79 -1.08 12.64
C GLU A 82 13.02 -1.64 11.92
N LEU A 83 12.84 -2.69 11.12
CA LEU A 83 13.93 -3.31 10.34
C LEU A 83 14.52 -2.36 9.29
N ALA A 84 13.70 -1.53 8.65
CA ALA A 84 14.17 -0.55 7.67
C ALA A 84 15.12 0.47 8.32
N LYS A 85 14.84 0.89 9.56
CA LYS A 85 15.73 1.81 10.30
C LYS A 85 17.09 1.19 10.57
N GLU A 86 17.15 -0.11 10.89
CA GLU A 86 18.41 -0.83 11.10
C GLU A 86 19.27 -0.86 9.83
N LEU A 87 18.62 -0.86 8.66
CA LEU A 87 19.26 -0.87 7.34
C LEU A 87 19.40 0.53 6.71
N LEU A 88 19.06 1.61 7.44
CA LEU A 88 19.06 2.99 6.94
C LEU A 88 18.16 3.22 5.71
N HIS A 89 17.09 2.43 5.56
CA HIS A 89 16.06 2.60 4.54
C HIS A 89 14.86 3.38 5.08
N ARG A 90 14.16 4.10 4.19
CA ARG A 90 12.92 4.81 4.53
C ARG A 90 11.71 4.00 4.04
N ILE A 91 10.88 3.60 5.00
CA ILE A 91 9.58 2.99 4.77
C ILE A 91 8.54 3.77 5.58
N ASP A 92 7.44 4.16 4.95
CA ASP A 92 6.28 4.77 5.59
C ASP A 92 5.01 4.45 4.76
N VAL A 93 3.84 4.87 5.21
CA VAL A 93 2.64 4.87 4.37
C VAL A 93 2.91 5.65 3.08
N ALA A 94 2.38 5.15 1.97
CA ALA A 94 2.79 5.61 0.65
C ALA A 94 2.52 7.11 0.40
N GLU A 95 1.48 7.68 0.99
CA GLU A 95 1.13 9.11 0.86
C GLU A 95 2.05 10.07 1.62
N ARG A 96 2.99 9.57 2.44
CA ARG A 96 3.92 10.40 3.24
C ARG A 96 5.36 10.40 2.73
N LEU A 97 5.66 9.69 1.66
CA LEU A 97 7.03 9.50 1.17
C LEU A 97 7.44 10.53 0.12
#